data_AF-A0A7S3V2A7-F1
#
_entry.id   AF-A0A7S3V2A7-F1
#
_cell.length_a   1.000
_cell.length_b   1.000
_cell.length_c   1.000
_cell.angle_alpha   90.00
_cell.angle_beta   90.00
_cell.angle_gamma   90.00
#
_symmetry.space_group_name_H-M   'P 1'
#
loop_
_entity.id
_entity.type
_entity.pdbx_description
1 polymer ?
#
loop_
_entity_poly.entity_id
_entity_poly.type
_entity_poly.pdbx_seq_one_letter_code
_entity_poly.pdbx_strand_id
1 'polypeptide(L)'
;EALLKSKTLESLDLWDNKIGDPGAVAIGNAIRSRGCVLTYLNLWKGTIGAEGADSIVSALERNHTLTHLDISYNPIGPEWEERDNIANPSDHEQAVLTSNRIYEQFVKALGKALKGNNTLSYLNVCSLKSTGLESRAGVEIGRALAVNTNLIHLE
;
A
#
# COMPACT_ATOMS: atom_id res chain seq x y z
N GLU A 1 12.16 -14.92 -5.13
CA GLU A 1 13.01 -14.83 -6.34
C GLU A 1 12.31 -15.12 -7.66
N ALA A 2 11.40 -16.10 -7.75
CA ALA A 2 10.74 -16.45 -9.03
C ALA A 2 10.00 -15.27 -9.69
N LEU A 3 9.32 -14.43 -8.91
CA LEU A 3 8.60 -13.24 -9.37
C LEU A 3 9.50 -12.19 -10.05
N LEU A 4 10.74 -12.03 -9.60
CA LEU A 4 11.71 -11.10 -10.21
C LEU A 4 12.15 -11.54 -11.61
N LYS A 5 12.11 -12.85 -11.86
CA LYS A 5 12.58 -13.48 -13.11
C LYS A 5 11.45 -13.73 -14.11
N SER A 6 10.21 -13.78 -13.64
CA SER A 6 9.07 -13.98 -14.52
C SER A 6 8.87 -12.79 -15.45
N LYS A 7 8.83 -13.06 -16.76
CA LYS A 7 8.56 -12.08 -17.83
C LYS A 7 7.19 -12.28 -18.48
N THR A 8 6.41 -13.22 -17.96
CA THR A 8 5.12 -13.64 -18.53
C THR A 8 3.99 -13.67 -17.50
N LEU A 9 4.30 -13.47 -16.21
CA LEU A 9 3.28 -13.47 -15.18
C LEU A 9 2.54 -12.12 -15.17
N GLU A 10 1.33 -12.11 -15.70
CA GLU A 10 0.48 -10.92 -15.82
C GLU A 10 -0.48 -10.74 -14.64
N SER A 11 -0.85 -11.83 -13.96
CA SER A 11 -1.75 -11.80 -12.82
C SER A 11 -1.20 -12.61 -11.64
N LEU A 12 -1.22 -12.01 -10.46
CA LEU A 12 -0.83 -12.64 -9.21
C LEU A 12 -1.91 -12.38 -8.16
N ASP A 13 -2.55 -13.46 -7.72
CA ASP A 13 -3.48 -13.46 -6.60
C ASP A 13 -2.90 -14.23 -5.42
N LEU A 14 -2.73 -13.54 -4.30
CA LEU A 14 -2.24 -14.09 -3.04
C LEU A 14 -3.20 -13.73 -1.89
N TRP A 15 -4.49 -13.54 -2.18
CA TRP A 15 -5.48 -13.22 -1.15
C TRP A 15 -5.45 -14.22 0.03
N ASP A 16 -5.63 -13.70 1.25
CA ASP A 16 -5.64 -14.46 2.51
C ASP A 16 -4.39 -15.34 2.75
N ASN A 17 -3.25 -14.99 2.14
CA ASN A 17 -1.97 -15.63 2.44
C ASN A 17 -1.15 -14.77 3.38
N LYS A 18 -0.56 -15.38 4.42
CA LYS A 18 0.31 -14.71 5.39
C LYS A 18 1.67 -14.35 4.79
N ILE A 19 1.68 -13.44 3.82
CA ILE A 19 2.89 -12.98 3.13
C ILE A 19 3.77 -12.12 4.03
N GLY A 20 3.14 -11.35 4.93
CA GLY A 20 3.83 -10.44 5.85
C GLY A 20 4.61 -9.34 5.13
N ASP A 21 5.29 -8.50 5.92
CA ASP A 21 6.16 -7.45 5.39
C ASP A 21 7.29 -7.98 4.50
N PRO A 22 8.03 -9.05 4.86
CA PRO A 22 9.11 -9.55 4.02
C PRO A 22 8.63 -10.00 2.63
N GLY A 23 7.45 -10.64 2.56
CA GLY A 23 6.82 -11.05 1.31
C GLY A 23 6.39 -9.83 0.49
N ALA A 24 5.73 -8.86 1.10
CA ALA A 24 5.32 -7.62 0.45
C ALA A 24 6.52 -6.81 -0.07
N VAL A 25 7.62 -6.72 0.68
CA VAL A 25 8.87 -6.07 0.23
C VAL A 25 9.45 -6.79 -0.99
N ALA A 26 9.46 -8.13 -0.99
CA ALA A 26 9.92 -8.90 -2.13
C ALA A 26 9.05 -8.66 -3.38
N ILE A 27 7.73 -8.53 -3.20
CA ILE A 27 6.79 -8.20 -4.27
C ILE A 27 7.01 -6.76 -4.78
N GLY A 28 7.15 -5.79 -3.88
CA GLY A 28 7.50 -4.39 -4.20
C GLY A 28 8.77 -4.29 -5.05
N ASN A 29 9.81 -5.02 -4.65
CA ASN A 29 11.06 -5.11 -5.42
C ASN A 29 10.84 -5.73 -6.82
N ALA A 30 9.96 -6.73 -6.94
CA ALA A 30 9.63 -7.37 -8.21
C ALA A 30 8.86 -6.45 -9.15
N ILE A 31 7.80 -5.80 -8.67
CA ILE A 31 6.98 -4.90 -9.49
C ILE A 31 7.75 -3.64 -9.91
N ARG A 32 8.72 -3.17 -9.11
CA ARG A 32 9.61 -2.05 -9.48
C ARG A 32 10.58 -2.38 -10.62
N SER A 33 10.79 -3.66 -10.93
CA SER A 33 11.74 -4.09 -11.95
C SER A 33 11.26 -3.70 -13.36
N ARG A 34 12.18 -3.18 -14.20
CA ARG A 34 11.86 -2.70 -15.57
C ARG A 34 11.22 -3.72 -16.50
N GLY A 35 11.35 -5.02 -16.19
CA GLY A 35 10.75 -6.07 -17.00
C GLY A 35 9.62 -6.80 -16.29
N CYS A 36 8.97 -6.17 -15.31
CA CYS A 36 7.74 -6.67 -14.72
C CYS A 36 6.58 -6.44 -15.70
N VAL A 37 5.84 -7.50 -16.03
CA VAL A 37 4.67 -7.46 -16.91
C VAL A 37 3.35 -7.64 -16.14
N LEU A 38 3.42 -7.60 -14.80
CA LEU A 38 2.27 -7.82 -13.94
C LEU A 38 1.28 -6.66 -14.11
N THR A 39 0.04 -6.99 -14.45
CA THR A 39 -1.08 -6.05 -14.60
C THR A 39 -2.04 -6.13 -13.43
N TYR A 40 -2.15 -7.30 -12.79
CA TYR A 40 -3.03 -7.55 -11.65
C TYR A 40 -2.28 -8.09 -10.43
N LEU A 41 -2.48 -7.46 -9.27
CA LEU A 41 -1.91 -7.87 -8.00
C LEU A 41 -2.97 -7.79 -6.88
N ASN A 42 -3.32 -8.94 -6.31
CA ASN A 42 -4.22 -9.03 -5.17
C ASN A 42 -3.49 -9.58 -3.94
N LEU A 43 -3.35 -8.74 -2.91
CA LEU A 43 -2.72 -9.03 -1.63
C LEU A 43 -3.68 -8.78 -0.46
N TRP A 44 -4.98 -8.89 -0.73
CA TRP A 44 -6.03 -8.77 0.26
C TRP A 44 -5.75 -9.68 1.46
N LYS A 45 -5.84 -9.14 2.69
CA LYS A 45 -5.66 -9.91 3.94
C LYS A 45 -4.33 -10.68 4.00
N GLY A 46 -3.26 -10.02 3.55
CA GLY A 46 -1.91 -10.56 3.47
C GLY A 46 -1.09 -10.52 4.76
N THR A 47 -1.63 -9.99 5.86
CA THR A 47 -0.89 -9.62 7.10
C THR A 47 0.27 -8.65 6.86
N ILE A 48 0.11 -7.75 5.88
CA ILE A 48 1.12 -6.76 5.49
C ILE A 48 1.06 -5.57 6.44
N GLY A 49 2.19 -5.27 7.09
CA GLY A 49 2.43 -4.11 7.92
C GLY A 49 2.65 -2.83 7.11
N ALA A 50 2.99 -1.76 7.82
CA ALA A 50 3.33 -0.49 7.18
C ALA A 50 4.57 -0.58 6.27
N GLU A 51 5.59 -1.36 6.65
CA GLU A 51 6.83 -1.51 5.88
C GLU A 51 6.58 -2.15 4.52
N GLY A 52 5.85 -3.27 4.50
CA GLY A 52 5.52 -3.97 3.27
C GLY A 52 4.62 -3.14 2.35
N ALA A 53 3.65 -2.44 2.92
CA ALA A 53 2.75 -1.57 2.17
C ALA A 53 3.50 -0.37 1.54
N ASP A 54 4.40 0.27 2.28
CA ASP A 54 5.24 1.36 1.77
C ASP A 54 6.15 0.90 0.61
N SER A 55 6.69 -0.32 0.71
CA SER A 55 7.48 -0.91 -0.36
C SER A 55 6.70 -1.10 -1.66
N ILE A 56 5.45 -1.58 -1.56
CA ILE A 56 4.55 -1.75 -2.70
C ILE A 56 4.21 -0.40 -3.32
N VAL A 57 3.80 0.58 -2.51
CA VAL A 57 3.42 1.92 -2.96
C VAL A 57 4.60 2.65 -3.62
N SER A 58 5.78 2.61 -2.98
CA SER A 58 7.00 3.19 -3.55
C SER A 58 7.40 2.56 -4.88
N ALA A 59 7.03 1.30 -5.12
CA ALA A 59 7.29 0.64 -6.39
C ALA A 59 6.35 1.11 -7.52
N LEU A 60 5.13 1.57 -7.19
CA LEU A 60 4.19 2.13 -8.16
C LEU A 60 4.70 3.42 -8.83
N GLU A 61 5.63 4.15 -8.19
CA GLU A 61 6.29 5.30 -8.82
C GLU A 61 7.08 4.95 -10.08
N ARG A 62 7.49 3.68 -10.22
CA ARG A 62 8.33 3.20 -11.34
C ARG A 62 7.69 2.07 -12.13
N ASN A 63 6.64 1.48 -11.60
CA ASN A 63 5.88 0.46 -12.30
C ASN A 63 4.83 1.14 -13.19
N HIS A 64 4.89 0.85 -14.50
CA HIS A 64 3.95 1.36 -15.50
C HIS A 64 3.28 0.20 -16.24
N THR A 65 3.04 -0.91 -15.55
CA THR A 65 2.38 -2.10 -16.10
C THR A 65 1.18 -2.53 -15.27
N LEU A 66 1.24 -2.30 -13.96
CA LEU A 66 0.17 -2.62 -13.03
C LEU A 66 -1.03 -1.71 -13.28
N THR A 67 -2.19 -2.34 -13.48
CA THR A 67 -3.48 -1.67 -13.70
C THR A 67 -4.45 -1.90 -12.52
N HIS A 68 -4.23 -2.97 -11.75
CA HIS A 68 -5.04 -3.34 -10.59
C HIS A 68 -4.15 -3.72 -9.39
N LEU A 69 -4.39 -3.05 -8.26
CA LEU A 69 -3.76 -3.36 -6.98
C LEU A 69 -4.81 -3.43 -5.86
N ASP A 70 -4.84 -4.54 -5.13
CA ASP A 70 -5.58 -4.66 -3.87
C ASP A 70 -4.60 -5.01 -2.73
N ILE A 71 -4.49 -4.11 -1.75
CA ILE A 71 -3.75 -4.32 -0.50
C ILE A 71 -4.66 -4.10 0.71
N SER A 72 -5.98 -4.21 0.53
CA SER A 72 -6.94 -3.99 1.60
C SER A 72 -6.96 -5.13 2.63
N TYR A 73 -7.60 -4.88 3.78
CA TYR A 73 -7.61 -5.76 4.94
C TYR A 73 -6.21 -6.16 5.45
N ASN A 74 -5.24 -5.26 5.34
CA ASN A 74 -3.88 -5.41 5.86
C ASN A 74 -3.63 -4.47 7.06
N PRO A 75 -2.84 -4.90 8.05
CA PRO A 75 -2.44 -4.09 9.20
C PRO A 75 -1.49 -2.94 8.83
N ILE A 76 -1.98 -1.90 8.14
CA ILE A 76 -1.13 -0.78 7.63
C ILE A 76 -1.17 0.46 8.56
N GLY A 77 -2.18 0.60 9.44
CA GLY A 77 -2.42 1.80 10.26
C GLY A 77 -2.70 1.59 11.77
N PRO A 78 -2.75 2.65 12.59
CA PRO A 78 -2.82 2.58 14.06
C PRO A 78 -3.83 1.56 14.64
N GLU A 79 -4.97 1.39 14.00
CA GLU A 79 -6.09 0.54 14.42
C GLU A 79 -5.72 -0.96 14.62
N TRP A 80 -4.65 -1.47 14.00
CA TRP A 80 -4.21 -2.86 14.21
C TRP A 80 -3.20 -3.01 15.35
N GLU A 81 -2.44 -1.96 15.70
CA GLU A 81 -1.51 -1.99 16.84
C GLU A 81 -2.26 -1.87 18.18
N GLU A 82 -3.47 -1.30 18.17
CA GLU A 82 -4.30 -1.09 19.36
C GLU A 82 -4.93 -2.36 19.95
N ARG A 83 -4.87 -3.52 19.27
CA ARG A 83 -5.73 -4.66 19.65
C ARG A 83 -5.19 -5.62 20.71
N ASP A 84 -3.88 -5.66 21.01
CA ASP A 84 -3.38 -6.79 21.83
C ASP A 84 -2.42 -6.52 23.01
N ASN A 85 -1.77 -5.36 23.21
CA ASN A 85 -0.82 -5.29 24.35
C ASN A 85 -0.33 -3.90 24.79
N ILE A 86 -1.14 -3.10 25.51
CA ILE A 86 -0.59 -1.89 26.16
C ILE A 86 -1.01 -1.84 27.64
N ALA A 87 -0.06 -2.18 28.51
CA ALA A 87 -0.24 -2.24 29.97
C ALA A 87 -0.17 -0.87 30.67
N ASN A 88 0.08 0.23 29.95
CA ASN A 88 0.34 1.55 30.55
C ASN A 88 -0.19 2.74 29.69
N PRO A 89 -0.91 3.73 30.27
CA PRO A 89 -1.51 4.84 29.52
C PRO A 89 -0.52 5.78 28.82
N SER A 90 0.69 5.96 29.36
CA SER A 90 1.70 6.85 28.76
C SER A 90 2.38 6.23 27.53
N ASP A 91 2.54 4.90 27.52
CA ASP A 91 3.07 4.17 26.35
C ASP A 91 2.04 4.15 25.21
N HIS A 92 0.74 4.21 25.55
CA HIS A 92 -0.35 4.31 24.58
C HIS A 92 -0.30 5.62 23.79
N GLU A 93 -0.10 6.78 24.43
CA GLU A 93 -0.06 8.07 23.72
C GLU A 93 1.11 8.15 22.72
N GLN A 94 2.31 7.68 23.12
CA GLN A 94 3.48 7.66 22.25
C GLN A 94 3.35 6.63 21.12
N ALA A 95 2.75 5.46 21.39
CA ALA A 95 2.45 4.46 20.37
C ALA A 95 1.48 5.04 19.32
N VAL A 96 0.32 5.55 19.75
CA VAL A 96 -0.68 6.17 18.87
C VAL A 96 -0.08 7.28 18.00
N LEU A 97 0.75 8.17 18.57
CA LEU A 97 1.44 9.22 17.81
C LEU A 97 2.41 8.65 16.76
N THR A 98 3.12 7.58 17.09
CA THR A 98 4.07 6.92 16.18
C THR A 98 3.33 6.23 15.04
N SER A 99 2.27 5.51 15.33
CA SER A 99 1.43 4.82 14.35
C SER A 99 0.73 5.82 13.41
N ASN A 100 0.24 6.95 13.94
CA ASN A 100 -0.28 8.05 13.13
C ASN A 100 0.77 8.64 12.20
N ARG A 101 2.02 8.79 12.67
CA ARG A 101 3.12 9.30 11.85
C ARG A 101 3.53 8.32 10.74
N ILE A 102 3.52 7.01 11.01
CA ILE A 102 3.77 5.97 10.00
C ILE A 102 2.66 6.01 8.95
N TYR A 103 1.42 6.07 9.41
CA TYR A 103 0.25 6.18 8.55
C TYR A 103 0.30 7.42 7.64
N GLU A 104 0.63 8.60 8.18
CA GLU A 104 0.79 9.80 7.36
C GLU A 104 1.88 9.66 6.29
N GLN A 105 2.96 8.95 6.59
CA GLN A 105 4.03 8.70 5.61
C GLN A 105 3.53 7.81 4.48
N PHE A 106 2.81 6.75 4.81
CA PHE A 106 2.18 5.87 3.82
C PHE A 106 1.24 6.66 2.89
N VAL A 107 0.35 7.48 3.45
CA VAL A 107 -0.60 8.30 2.66
C VAL A 107 0.14 9.29 1.75
N LYS A 108 1.23 9.92 2.22
CA LYS A 108 2.06 10.82 1.40
C LYS A 108 2.78 10.07 0.27
N ALA A 109 3.35 8.91 0.56
CA ALA A 109 3.97 8.05 -0.45
C ALA A 109 2.94 7.63 -1.50
N LEU A 110 1.71 7.31 -1.07
CA LEU A 110 0.63 6.96 -1.97
C LEU A 110 0.24 8.13 -2.89
N GLY A 111 0.07 9.34 -2.34
CA GLY A 111 -0.19 10.52 -3.16
C GLY A 111 0.91 10.76 -4.20
N LYS A 112 2.18 10.60 -3.83
CA LYS A 112 3.30 10.74 -4.76
C LYS A 112 3.31 9.66 -5.85
N ALA A 113 3.04 8.40 -5.47
CA ALA A 113 2.91 7.29 -6.40
C ALA A 113 1.79 7.52 -7.41
N LEU A 114 0.59 7.87 -6.93
CA LEU A 114 -0.56 8.15 -7.80
C LEU A 114 -0.32 9.33 -8.73
N LYS A 115 0.42 10.35 -8.30
CA LYS A 115 0.74 11.50 -9.15
C LYS A 115 1.62 11.13 -10.35
N GLY A 116 2.52 10.16 -10.19
CA GLY A 116 3.45 9.71 -11.24
C GLY A 116 2.97 8.47 -12.02
N ASN A 117 2.04 7.71 -11.46
CA ASN A 117 1.54 6.49 -12.07
C ASN A 117 0.38 6.78 -13.04
N ASN A 118 0.53 6.33 -14.28
CA ASN A 118 -0.43 6.55 -15.36
C ASN A 118 -1.02 5.25 -15.93
N THR A 119 -0.84 4.12 -15.24
CA THR A 119 -1.37 2.83 -15.68
C THR A 119 -2.35 2.23 -14.67
N LEU A 120 -2.18 2.55 -13.39
CA LEU A 120 -3.05 2.06 -12.33
C LEU A 120 -4.46 2.64 -12.50
N SER A 121 -5.43 1.75 -12.70
CA SER A 121 -6.83 2.08 -12.89
C SER A 121 -7.71 1.71 -11.69
N TYR A 122 -7.26 0.73 -10.92
CA TYR A 122 -7.92 0.23 -9.71
C TYR A 122 -6.91 0.17 -8.57
N LEU A 123 -7.22 0.83 -7.47
CA LEU A 123 -6.47 0.73 -6.23
C LEU A 123 -7.43 0.53 -5.06
N ASN A 124 -7.22 -0.55 -4.32
CA ASN A 124 -7.94 -0.79 -3.07
C ASN A 124 -6.96 -0.80 -1.89
N VAL A 125 -7.12 0.19 -1.02
CA VAL A 125 -6.43 0.40 0.25
C VAL A 125 -7.43 0.50 1.41
N CYS A 126 -8.68 0.03 1.28
CA CYS A 126 -9.79 0.15 2.26
C CYS A 126 -9.49 -0.29 3.72
N SER A 127 -8.32 -0.87 4.00
CA SER A 127 -7.75 -1.00 5.35
C SER A 127 -7.68 0.33 6.12
N LEU A 128 -7.79 1.48 5.44
CA LEU A 128 -7.65 2.82 6.02
C LEU A 128 -8.96 3.41 6.56
N LYS A 129 -9.96 2.57 6.86
CA LYS A 129 -11.37 2.93 6.98
C LYS A 129 -11.73 3.95 8.08
N SER A 130 -10.83 4.43 8.93
CA SER A 130 -11.22 5.45 9.93
C SER A 130 -10.32 6.64 10.25
N THR A 131 -9.14 6.88 9.64
CA THR A 131 -8.23 7.88 10.26
C THR A 131 -7.50 8.92 9.40
N GLY A 132 -7.53 8.89 8.06
CA GLY A 132 -6.52 9.66 7.29
C GLY A 132 -6.94 10.59 6.17
N LEU A 133 -8.03 10.31 5.46
CA LEU A 133 -8.42 11.15 4.32
C LEU A 133 -8.84 12.56 4.76
N GLU A 134 -9.25 12.71 6.01
CA GLU A 134 -9.57 14.00 6.64
C GLU A 134 -8.32 14.74 7.17
N SER A 135 -7.18 14.05 7.27
CA SER A 135 -5.92 14.63 7.73
C SER A 135 -5.23 15.44 6.62
N ARG A 136 -4.22 16.24 6.98
CA ARG A 136 -3.36 16.94 6.00
C ARG A 136 -2.75 16.00 4.95
N ALA A 137 -2.53 14.72 5.27
CA ALA A 137 -2.00 13.76 4.31
C ALA A 137 -3.03 13.39 3.22
N GLY A 138 -4.33 13.40 3.53
CA GLY A 138 -5.41 13.17 2.56
C GLY A 138 -5.48 14.23 1.46
N VAL A 139 -5.04 15.47 1.74
CA VAL A 139 -4.93 16.54 0.74
C VAL A 139 -3.97 16.16 -0.39
N GLU A 140 -2.88 15.44 -0.09
CA GLU A 140 -1.93 15.00 -1.11
C GLU A 140 -2.53 13.93 -2.03
N ILE A 141 -3.37 13.02 -1.50
CA ILE A 141 -4.16 12.11 -2.32
C ILE A 141 -5.11 12.92 -3.22
N GLY A 142 -5.86 13.87 -2.67
CA GLY A 142 -6.76 14.72 -3.47
C GLY A 142 -6.04 15.45 -4.61
N ARG A 143 -4.83 15.98 -4.35
CA ARG A 143 -3.98 16.61 -5.37
C ARG A 143 -3.47 15.62 -6.41
N ALA A 144 -3.09 14.41 -5.99
CA ALA A 144 -2.66 13.35 -6.89
C ALA A 144 -3.80 12.90 -7.80
N LEU A 145 -5.00 12.72 -7.26
CA LEU A 145 -6.21 12.38 -8.02
C LEU A 145 -6.62 13.48 -8.98
N ALA A 146 -6.40 14.76 -8.65
CA ALA A 146 -6.68 15.87 -9.56
C ALA A 146 -5.84 15.85 -10.84
N VAL A 147 -4.67 15.19 -10.82
CA VAL A 147 -3.79 15.06 -11.99
C VAL A 147 -3.73 13.65 -12.56
N ASN A 148 -4.14 12.63 -11.79
CA ASN A 148 -4.21 11.25 -12.26
C ASN A 148 -5.54 11.03 -13.00
N THR A 149 -5.46 10.85 -14.31
CA THR A 149 -6.62 10.63 -15.17
C THR A 149 -6.90 9.16 -15.47
N ASN A 150 -6.05 8.24 -14.97
CA ASN A 150 -6.15 6.81 -15.26
C ASN A 150 -6.78 6.02 -14.12
N LEU A 151 -6.65 6.49 -12.87
CA LEU A 151 -7.30 5.87 -11.73
C LEU A 151 -8.80 6.11 -11.79
N ILE A 152 -9.55 5.03 -12.00
CA ILE A 152 -11.01 5.04 -12.12
C ILE A 152 -11.64 4.65 -10.78
N HIS A 153 -10.98 3.76 -10.05
CA HIS A 153 -11.48 3.21 -8.79
C HIS A 153 -10.43 3.35 -7.69
N LEU A 154 -10.83 4.01 -6.60
CA LEU A 154 -10.08 4.13 -5.36
C LEU A 154 -11.01 3.81 -4.19
N GLU A 155 -10.70 2.75 -3.46
CA GLU A 155 -11.39 2.33 -2.23
C GLU A 155 -10.43 2.24 -1.04
#